data_AF-A0A6M2CKW8-F1
#
_entry.id   AF-A0A6M2CKW8-F1
#
_cell.length_a   1.000
_cell.length_b   1.000
_cell.length_c   1.000
_cell.angle_alpha   90.00
_cell.angle_beta   90.00
_cell.angle_gamma   90.00
#
_symmetry.space_group_name_H-M   'P 1'
#
loop_
_entity.id
_entity.type
_entity.pdbx_description
1 polymer ?
#
loop_
_entity_poly.entity_id
_entity_poly.type
_entity_poly.pdbx_seq_one_letter_code
_entity_poly.pdbx_strand_id
1 'polypeptide(L)'
;MRPSRAQVEAAVGIIMRVPGLFIIDYWWQHDRNKSVPQSMALPGVLNAVLTNLVLVHGFLLLLLPIPRVRSLYTNFVSALLLLSSHLLSKYYIQMETSLSRHLDVDESFARRQVTAFLAHIVLACMVFALLESRSRPMLPILSCYTLPVMARVLDFPPESLEVLHNFGNALMCVSVACYLYSQVPSLISFLKDTYLDTLLLTMRFGWIGLMTLFWNKLFVPTHFLVFWLIEFCVKLAESYSTWESPWYLLALSSASNVCSSPVTLVASSVTVSYLAYLTLSGTKAFLHGSFTFMNDNPMHSGWTEGITMLLLALQTGLTEIKMPSRVAVLLIILFIVMSSMLQSVLEITEPVVLALSASQSRQVGRHLRSLGMCAFLVAFPLHITWRLSTLFPIDFWMMIVLSSCILTSLQVVGLLVIYGLFVYDAWQTEPWEACA
;
A
#
# COMPACT_ATOMS: atom_id res chain seq x y z
N MET A 1 19.90 14.55 4.12
CA MET A 1 20.48 13.21 4.39
C MET A 1 20.24 12.34 3.17
N ARG A 2 21.29 11.76 2.55
CA ARG A 2 21.11 10.80 1.45
C ARG A 2 20.65 9.46 2.05
N PRO A 3 19.59 8.82 1.53
CA PRO A 3 19.14 7.53 2.05
C PRO A 3 20.25 6.48 1.87
N SER A 4 20.45 5.63 2.86
CA SER A 4 21.41 4.54 2.77
C SER A 4 20.93 3.50 1.74
N ARG A 5 21.85 2.77 1.10
CA ARG A 5 21.49 1.73 0.12
C ARG A 5 20.49 0.71 0.70
N ALA A 6 20.65 0.36 1.98
CA ALA A 6 19.73 -0.53 2.68
C ALA A 6 18.31 0.04 2.82
N GLN A 7 18.16 1.36 3.05
CA GLN A 7 16.85 2.02 3.10
C GLN A 7 16.16 1.99 1.73
N VAL A 8 16.92 2.23 0.65
CA VAL A 8 16.40 2.16 -0.71
C VAL A 8 15.98 0.73 -1.06
N GLU A 9 16.79 -0.27 -0.71
CA GLU A 9 16.45 -1.69 -0.94
C GLU A 9 15.20 -2.12 -0.15
N ALA A 10 15.05 -1.66 1.09
CA ALA A 10 13.85 -1.90 1.88
C ALA A 10 12.61 -1.24 1.28
N ALA A 11 12.72 0.02 0.85
CA ALA A 11 11.63 0.76 0.20
C ALA A 11 11.20 0.11 -1.12
N VAL A 12 12.17 -0.29 -1.96
CA VAL A 12 11.91 -1.02 -3.21
C VAL A 12 11.29 -2.39 -2.91
N GLY A 13 11.74 -3.07 -1.86
CA GLY A 13 11.15 -4.33 -1.39
C GLY A 13 9.67 -4.19 -1.01
N ILE A 14 9.30 -3.08 -0.36
CA ILE A 14 7.91 -2.76 -0.01
C ILE A 14 7.10 -2.55 -1.30
N ILE A 15 7.55 -1.66 -2.19
CA ILE A 15 6.82 -1.29 -3.41
C ILE A 15 6.59 -2.52 -4.32
N MET A 16 7.59 -3.39 -4.46
CA MET A 16 7.48 -4.59 -5.30
C MET A 16 6.46 -5.62 -4.78
N ARG A 17 6.08 -5.56 -3.48
CA ARG A 17 5.14 -6.52 -2.88
C ARG A 17 3.68 -6.04 -2.90
N VAL A 18 3.46 -4.73 -3.03
CA VAL A 18 2.12 -4.14 -3.07
C VAL A 18 1.23 -4.72 -4.19
N PRO A 19 1.72 -4.99 -5.43
CA PRO A 19 0.91 -5.64 -6.46
C PRO A 19 0.35 -7.01 -6.04
N GLY A 20 1.04 -7.75 -5.16
CA GLY A 20 0.52 -9.02 -4.63
C GLY A 20 -0.76 -8.83 -3.82
N LEU A 21 -0.85 -7.75 -3.03
CA LEU A 21 -2.08 -7.40 -2.29
C LEU A 21 -3.21 -7.00 -3.23
N PHE A 22 -2.93 -6.22 -4.28
CA PHE A 22 -3.92 -5.87 -5.31
C PHE A 22 -4.47 -7.10 -6.03
N ILE A 23 -3.63 -8.09 -6.35
CA ILE A 23 -4.09 -9.33 -6.99
C ILE A 23 -5.02 -10.12 -6.07
N ILE A 24 -4.68 -10.23 -4.79
CA ILE A 24 -5.51 -10.94 -3.80
C ILE A 24 -6.84 -10.20 -3.59
N ASP A 25 -6.80 -8.87 -3.48
CA ASP A 25 -8.00 -8.05 -3.33
C ASP A 25 -8.91 -8.13 -4.58
N TYR A 26 -8.33 -8.02 -5.78
CA TYR A 26 -9.07 -8.16 -7.03
C TYR A 26 -9.73 -9.55 -7.13
N TRP A 27 -8.98 -10.61 -6.81
CA TRP A 27 -9.50 -11.98 -6.79
C TRP A 27 -10.68 -12.13 -5.81
N TRP A 28 -10.56 -11.54 -4.61
CA TRP A 28 -11.62 -11.58 -3.61
C TRP A 28 -12.90 -10.89 -4.09
N GLN A 29 -12.77 -9.72 -4.72
CA GLN A 29 -13.91 -8.92 -5.16
C GLN A 29 -14.59 -9.49 -6.42
N HIS A 30 -13.83 -10.01 -7.39
CA HIS A 30 -14.35 -10.33 -8.72
C HIS A 30 -14.42 -11.83 -9.04
N ASP A 31 -13.51 -12.64 -8.50
CA ASP A 31 -13.31 -14.03 -8.93
C ASP A 31 -13.63 -15.08 -7.87
N ARG A 32 -13.96 -14.67 -6.63
CA ARG A 32 -14.40 -15.57 -5.54
C ARG A 32 -15.50 -16.54 -5.97
N ASN A 33 -16.50 -16.08 -6.72
CA ASN A 33 -17.63 -16.93 -7.14
C ASN A 33 -17.26 -17.95 -8.23
N LYS A 34 -16.10 -17.78 -8.86
CA LYS A 34 -15.56 -18.65 -9.92
C LYS A 34 -14.51 -19.63 -9.40
N SER A 35 -14.13 -19.53 -8.12
CA SER A 35 -13.10 -20.39 -7.51
C SER A 35 -13.55 -21.84 -7.39
N VAL A 36 -14.86 -22.08 -7.31
CA VAL A 36 -15.48 -23.40 -7.30
C VAL A 36 -16.08 -23.66 -8.69
N PRO A 37 -15.80 -24.83 -9.31
CA PRO A 37 -16.36 -25.15 -10.62
C PRO A 37 -17.89 -25.27 -10.51
N GLN A 38 -18.61 -24.33 -11.14
CA GLN A 38 -20.08 -24.33 -11.19
C GLN A 38 -20.64 -25.43 -12.12
N SER A 39 -19.79 -25.99 -12.98
CA SER A 39 -20.09 -27.12 -13.85
C SER A 39 -18.89 -28.05 -13.92
N MET A 40 -19.10 -29.37 -13.92
CA MET A 40 -18.06 -30.38 -14.14
C MET A 40 -17.56 -30.44 -15.60
N ALA A 41 -18.00 -29.52 -16.46
CA ALA A 41 -17.48 -29.38 -17.80
C ALA A 41 -16.02 -28.88 -17.77
N LEU A 42 -15.18 -29.40 -18.68
CA LEU A 42 -13.77 -29.03 -18.83
C LEU A 42 -13.51 -27.50 -18.80
N PRO A 43 -14.25 -26.64 -19.52
CA PRO A 43 -14.03 -25.18 -19.45
C PRO A 43 -14.31 -24.59 -18.07
N GLY A 44 -15.30 -25.12 -17.34
CA GLY A 44 -15.62 -24.69 -15.98
C GLY A 44 -14.53 -25.05 -14.97
N VAL A 45 -13.97 -26.26 -15.09
CA VAL A 45 -12.85 -26.71 -14.26
C VAL A 45 -11.58 -25.92 -14.58
N LEU A 46 -11.26 -25.71 -15.87
CA LEU A 46 -10.09 -24.91 -16.27
C LEU A 46 -10.18 -23.47 -15.77
N ASN A 47 -11.35 -22.84 -15.83
CA ASN A 47 -11.54 -21.50 -15.31
C ASN A 47 -11.34 -21.45 -13.79
N ALA A 48 -11.90 -22.43 -13.05
CA ALA A 48 -11.67 -22.53 -11.62
C ALA A 48 -10.18 -22.73 -11.27
N VAL A 49 -9.45 -23.56 -12.02
CA VAL A 49 -8.00 -23.76 -11.82
C VAL A 49 -7.23 -22.45 -12.11
N LEU A 50 -7.56 -21.75 -13.19
CA LEU A 50 -6.93 -20.47 -13.55
C LEU A 50 -7.16 -19.41 -12.46
N THR A 51 -8.39 -19.25 -11.98
CA THR A 51 -8.67 -18.27 -10.90
C THR A 51 -7.92 -18.59 -9.62
N ASN A 52 -7.82 -19.87 -9.22
CA ASN A 52 -7.03 -20.27 -8.05
C ASN A 52 -5.53 -20.07 -8.26
N LEU A 53 -5.01 -20.25 -9.48
CA LEU A 53 -3.60 -19.99 -9.80
C LEU A 53 -3.24 -18.51 -9.66
N VAL A 54 -4.15 -17.60 -10.03
CA VAL A 54 -3.99 -16.15 -9.81
C VAL A 54 -3.87 -15.84 -8.31
N LEU A 55 -4.70 -16.47 -7.47
CA LEU A 55 -4.61 -16.32 -6.01
C LEU A 55 -3.27 -16.80 -5.47
N VAL A 56 -2.82 -17.99 -5.90
CA VAL A 56 -1.52 -18.55 -5.52
C VAL A 56 -0.38 -17.62 -5.94
N HIS A 57 -0.47 -17.00 -7.12
CA HIS A 57 0.51 -16.02 -7.58
C HIS A 57 0.58 -14.78 -6.69
N GLY A 58 -0.58 -14.26 -6.24
CA GLY A 58 -0.65 -13.15 -5.30
C GLY A 58 0.06 -13.46 -3.98
N PHE A 59 -0.18 -14.62 -3.40
CA PHE A 59 0.55 -15.08 -2.20
C PHE A 59 2.04 -15.30 -2.46
N LEU A 60 2.40 -15.90 -3.60
CA LEU A 60 3.79 -16.15 -3.97
C LEU A 60 4.61 -14.84 -3.99
N LEU A 61 4.04 -13.75 -4.55
CA LEU A 61 4.70 -12.44 -4.58
C LEU A 61 4.95 -11.86 -3.18
N LEU A 62 4.05 -12.13 -2.23
CA LEU A 62 4.19 -11.68 -0.84
C LEU A 62 5.24 -12.51 -0.07
N LEU A 63 5.27 -13.82 -0.30
CA LEU A 63 6.13 -14.75 0.42
C LEU A 63 7.57 -14.83 -0.10
N LEU A 64 7.79 -14.53 -1.40
CA LEU A 64 9.11 -14.68 -2.01
C LEU A 64 10.15 -13.71 -1.40
N PRO A 65 11.42 -14.14 -1.29
CA PRO A 65 12.52 -13.25 -0.95
C PRO A 65 12.72 -12.16 -2.01
N ILE A 66 13.03 -10.94 -1.55
CA ILE A 66 13.23 -9.73 -2.37
C ILE A 66 14.08 -9.95 -3.63
N PRO A 67 15.25 -10.63 -3.60
CA PRO A 67 16.05 -10.83 -4.81
C PRO A 67 15.33 -11.64 -5.90
N ARG A 68 14.45 -12.56 -5.52
CA ARG A 68 13.67 -13.37 -6.47
C ARG A 68 12.48 -12.62 -7.01
N VAL A 69 11.79 -11.83 -6.17
CA VAL A 69 10.74 -10.91 -6.62
C VAL A 69 11.30 -9.94 -7.66
N ARG A 70 12.46 -9.34 -7.38
CA ARG A 70 13.17 -8.48 -8.33
C ARG A 70 13.46 -9.21 -9.64
N SER A 71 13.98 -10.44 -9.58
CA SER A 71 14.24 -11.26 -10.77
C SER A 71 12.97 -11.56 -11.59
N LEU A 72 11.84 -11.76 -10.91
CA LEU A 72 10.55 -12.01 -11.56
C LEU A 72 10.06 -10.75 -12.28
N TYR A 73 10.10 -9.58 -11.63
CA TYR A 73 9.75 -8.31 -12.26
C TYR A 73 10.69 -7.96 -13.43
N THR A 74 12.00 -8.20 -13.31
CA THR A 74 12.93 -7.97 -14.43
C THR A 74 12.62 -8.88 -15.62
N ASN A 75 12.20 -10.13 -15.38
CA ASN A 75 11.76 -11.04 -16.44
C ASN A 75 10.44 -10.61 -17.07
N PHE A 76 9.51 -10.07 -16.28
CA PHE A 76 8.24 -9.58 -16.79
C PHE A 76 8.43 -8.32 -17.64
N VAL A 77 9.22 -7.36 -17.14
CA VAL A 77 9.55 -6.12 -17.87
C VAL A 77 10.33 -6.44 -19.15
N SER A 78 11.27 -7.38 -19.12
CA SER A 78 11.98 -7.79 -20.33
C SER A 78 11.05 -8.46 -21.34
N ALA A 79 10.15 -9.34 -20.91
CA ALA A 79 9.13 -9.92 -21.80
C ALA A 79 8.24 -8.84 -22.44
N LEU A 80 7.85 -7.81 -21.68
CA LEU A 80 7.07 -6.69 -22.20
C LEU A 80 7.86 -5.86 -23.23
N LEU A 81 9.15 -5.60 -22.98
CA LEU A 81 10.03 -4.90 -23.92
C LEU A 81 10.29 -5.72 -25.19
N LEU A 82 10.30 -7.05 -25.09
CA LEU A 82 10.42 -7.93 -26.25
C LEU A 82 9.13 -7.95 -27.07
N LEU A 83 7.98 -7.95 -26.40
CA LEU A 83 6.69 -7.79 -27.06
C LEU A 83 6.58 -6.43 -27.74
N SER A 84 7.03 -5.34 -27.10
CA SER A 84 7.02 -4.02 -27.71
C SER A 84 7.95 -3.94 -28.93
N SER A 85 9.12 -4.60 -28.89
CA SER A 85 10.01 -4.74 -30.04
C SER A 85 9.35 -5.49 -31.21
N HIS A 86 8.63 -6.59 -30.93
CA HIS A 86 7.86 -7.32 -31.94
C HIS A 86 6.77 -6.44 -32.58
N LEU A 87 5.99 -5.73 -31.76
CA LEU A 87 4.92 -4.83 -32.23
C LEU A 87 5.49 -3.67 -33.05
N LEU A 88 6.62 -3.09 -32.63
CA LEU A 88 7.28 -2.01 -33.35
C LEU A 88 7.80 -2.48 -34.71
N SER A 89 8.39 -3.67 -34.77
CA SER A 89 8.88 -4.28 -36.02
C SER A 89 7.72 -4.56 -36.99
N LYS A 90 6.60 -5.10 -36.50
CA LYS A 90 5.39 -5.33 -37.30
C LYS A 90 4.78 -4.03 -37.83
N TYR A 91 4.70 -3.00 -36.97
CA TYR A 91 4.21 -1.68 -37.36
C TYR A 91 5.09 -1.04 -38.44
N TYR A 92 6.41 -1.14 -38.32
CA TYR A 92 7.36 -0.65 -39.31
C TYR A 92 7.13 -1.30 -40.69
N ILE A 93 6.95 -2.62 -40.74
CA ILE A 93 6.71 -3.36 -42.00
C ILE A 93 5.38 -2.96 -42.64
N GLN A 94 4.33 -2.82 -41.83
CA GLN A 94 3.02 -2.40 -42.33
C GLN A 94 3.05 -0.97 -42.90
N MET A 95 3.78 -0.06 -42.24
CA MET A 95 3.97 1.31 -42.71
C MET A 95 4.78 1.35 -44.02
N GLU A 96 5.82 0.54 -44.12
CA GLU A 96 6.70 0.56 -45.28
C GLU A 96 6.09 -0.15 -46.50
N THR A 97 5.26 -1.19 -46.29
CA THR A 97 4.49 -1.84 -47.36
C THR A 97 3.34 -0.99 -47.88
N SER A 98 2.69 -0.19 -47.03
CA SER A 98 1.66 0.77 -47.48
C SER A 98 2.27 1.92 -48.28
N LEU A 99 3.43 2.42 -47.85
CA LEU A 99 4.11 3.51 -48.53
C LEU A 99 4.74 3.08 -49.86
N SER A 100 5.35 1.89 -49.95
CA SER A 100 5.88 1.39 -51.23
C SER A 100 4.80 1.19 -52.32
N ARG A 101 3.50 1.17 -51.97
CA ARG A 101 2.39 1.18 -52.94
C ARG A 101 2.08 2.57 -53.49
N HIS A 102 2.46 3.63 -52.78
CA HIS A 102 2.32 5.02 -53.19
C HIS A 102 3.69 5.49 -53.71
N LEU A 103 3.86 5.50 -55.03
CA LEU A 103 5.10 5.71 -55.79
C LEU A 103 5.76 7.11 -55.66
N ASP A 104 5.82 7.71 -54.48
CA ASP A 104 6.45 9.02 -54.27
C ASP A 104 7.87 8.92 -53.67
N VAL A 105 8.77 9.76 -54.20
CA VAL A 105 10.13 9.95 -53.71
C VAL A 105 10.06 10.63 -52.35
N ASP A 106 10.32 9.86 -51.29
CA ASP A 106 10.04 10.28 -49.93
C ASP A 106 11.28 10.92 -49.27
N GLU A 107 11.30 12.26 -49.19
CA GLU A 107 12.38 13.07 -48.58
C GLU A 107 12.59 12.73 -47.08
N SER A 108 11.62 12.05 -46.46
CA SER A 108 11.61 11.64 -45.06
C SER A 108 12.15 10.21 -44.80
N PHE A 109 12.53 9.47 -45.86
CA PHE A 109 12.92 8.06 -45.79
C PHE A 109 14.11 7.80 -44.85
N ALA A 110 15.20 8.55 -45.00
CA ALA A 110 16.40 8.38 -44.19
C ALA A 110 16.12 8.66 -42.70
N ARG A 111 15.30 9.68 -42.41
CA ARG A 111 14.89 10.00 -41.03
C ARG A 111 14.06 8.87 -40.42
N ARG A 112 13.11 8.29 -41.17
CA ARG A 112 12.29 7.17 -40.71
C ARG A 112 13.12 5.92 -40.41
N GLN A 113 14.03 5.55 -41.30
CA GLN A 113 14.92 4.40 -41.09
C GLN A 113 15.83 4.59 -39.86
N VAL A 114 16.42 5.77 -39.70
CA VAL A 114 17.25 6.09 -38.52
C VAL A 114 16.43 6.01 -37.23
N THR A 115 15.20 6.55 -37.21
CA THR A 115 14.35 6.47 -36.01
C THR A 115 13.93 5.04 -35.66
N ALA A 116 13.59 4.22 -36.66
CA ALA A 116 13.23 2.82 -36.45
C ALA A 116 14.44 2.01 -35.97
N PHE A 117 15.61 2.20 -36.57
CA PHE A 117 16.84 1.53 -36.16
C PHE A 117 17.25 1.90 -34.73
N LEU A 118 17.22 3.20 -34.41
CA LEU A 118 17.55 3.71 -33.08
C LEU A 118 16.57 3.18 -32.02
N ALA A 119 15.27 3.14 -32.31
CA ALA A 119 14.27 2.59 -31.40
C ALA A 119 14.50 1.10 -31.08
N HIS A 120 14.80 0.27 -32.09
CA HIS A 120 15.10 -1.15 -31.88
C HIS A 120 16.41 -1.37 -31.11
N ILE A 121 17.44 -0.55 -31.36
CA ILE A 121 18.70 -0.59 -30.59
C ILE A 121 18.47 -0.22 -29.13
N VAL A 122 17.73 0.85 -28.86
CA VAL A 122 17.41 1.29 -27.50
C VAL A 122 16.64 0.19 -26.77
N LEU A 123 15.63 -0.40 -27.40
CA LEU A 123 14.87 -1.52 -26.81
C LEU A 123 15.77 -2.74 -26.53
N ALA A 124 16.64 -3.12 -27.47
CA ALA A 124 17.58 -4.22 -27.29
C ALA A 124 18.59 -3.95 -26.15
N CYS A 125 19.10 -2.72 -26.06
CA CYS A 125 20.02 -2.29 -25.00
C CYS A 125 19.33 -2.32 -23.62
N MET A 126 18.09 -1.86 -23.53
CA MET A 126 17.30 -1.89 -22.30
C MET A 126 17.05 -3.33 -21.84
N VAL A 127 16.64 -4.22 -22.74
CA VAL A 127 16.45 -5.65 -22.41
C VAL A 127 17.78 -6.29 -21.98
N PHE A 128 18.89 -5.96 -22.64
CA PHE A 128 20.21 -6.44 -22.25
C PHE A 128 20.59 -5.98 -20.84
N ALA A 129 20.48 -4.68 -20.53
CA ALA A 129 20.79 -4.14 -19.21
C ALA A 129 19.93 -4.77 -18.09
N LEU A 130 18.67 -5.10 -18.40
CA LEU A 130 17.77 -5.80 -17.47
C LEU A 130 18.14 -7.27 -17.24
N LEU A 131 18.68 -7.96 -18.25
CA LEU A 131 19.09 -9.38 -18.19
C LEU A 131 20.58 -9.58 -17.80
N GLU A 132 21.35 -8.50 -17.70
CA GLU A 132 22.82 -8.45 -17.60
C GLU A 132 23.42 -9.29 -16.46
N SER A 133 22.61 -9.65 -15.45
CA SER A 133 23.03 -10.50 -14.33
C SER A 133 23.16 -11.99 -14.65
N ARG A 134 22.67 -12.51 -15.80
CA ARG A 134 22.59 -13.98 -16.01
C ARG A 134 22.93 -14.52 -17.41
N SER A 135 22.74 -13.77 -18.51
CA SER A 135 22.83 -14.33 -19.88
C SER A 135 23.66 -13.49 -20.84
N ARG A 136 24.99 -13.40 -20.59
CA ARG A 136 25.96 -12.70 -21.45
C ARG A 136 26.05 -13.18 -22.91
N PRO A 137 25.87 -14.47 -23.28
CA PRO A 137 26.09 -14.91 -24.66
C PRO A 137 24.90 -14.66 -25.62
N MET A 138 23.76 -14.12 -25.16
CA MET A 138 22.56 -13.95 -26.01
C MET A 138 22.40 -12.56 -26.65
N LEU A 139 23.38 -11.66 -26.47
CA LEU A 139 23.37 -10.30 -27.01
C LEU A 139 23.08 -10.22 -28.54
N PRO A 140 23.69 -11.04 -29.42
CA PRO A 140 23.45 -10.93 -30.87
C PRO A 140 22.11 -11.55 -31.32
N ILE A 141 21.51 -12.42 -30.49
CA ILE A 141 20.25 -13.12 -30.81
C ILE A 141 19.05 -12.20 -30.49
N LEU A 142 19.23 -11.26 -29.56
CA LEU A 142 18.21 -10.31 -29.15
C LEU A 142 18.00 -9.16 -30.14
N SER A 143 19.04 -8.83 -30.92
CA SER A 143 19.01 -7.79 -31.95
C SER A 143 18.33 -8.24 -33.25
N CYS A 144 17.71 -9.42 -33.31
CA CYS A 144 17.14 -9.94 -34.57
C CYS A 144 16.01 -9.07 -35.15
N TYR A 145 15.34 -8.26 -34.33
CA TYR A 145 14.34 -7.31 -34.83
C TYR A 145 14.93 -6.09 -35.56
N THR A 146 16.26 -5.92 -35.59
CA THR A 146 16.91 -4.92 -36.47
C THR A 146 17.08 -5.41 -37.91
N LEU A 147 16.92 -6.72 -38.17
CA LEU A 147 17.12 -7.32 -39.50
C LEU A 147 16.21 -6.71 -40.59
N PRO A 148 14.88 -6.50 -40.37
CA PRO A 148 14.01 -5.88 -41.37
C PRO A 148 14.40 -4.44 -41.73
N VAL A 149 15.00 -3.71 -40.78
CA VAL A 149 15.46 -2.33 -41.00
C VAL A 149 16.76 -2.34 -41.81
N MET A 150 17.71 -3.24 -41.48
CA MET A 150 18.95 -3.41 -42.25
C MET A 150 18.68 -3.86 -43.69
N ALA A 151 17.71 -4.76 -43.91
CA ALA A 151 17.35 -5.19 -45.27
C ALA A 151 16.81 -4.02 -46.12
N ARG A 152 16.08 -3.07 -45.52
CA ARG A 152 15.62 -1.86 -46.25
C ARG A 152 16.71 -0.85 -46.53
N VAL A 153 17.75 -0.77 -45.70
CA VAL A 153 18.94 0.04 -45.99
C VAL A 153 19.75 -0.56 -47.14
N LEU A 154 19.63 -1.87 -47.36
CA LEU A 154 20.25 -2.62 -48.46
C LEU A 154 19.34 -2.75 -49.70
N ASP A 155 18.28 -1.94 -49.81
CA ASP A 155 17.34 -1.90 -50.95
C ASP A 155 16.62 -3.22 -51.27
N PHE A 156 16.37 -4.08 -50.27
CA PHE A 156 15.57 -5.29 -50.49
C PHE A 156 14.08 -4.99 -50.75
N PRO A 157 13.40 -5.81 -51.57
CA PRO A 157 12.00 -5.61 -51.91
C PRO A 157 11.08 -5.75 -50.67
N PRO A 158 9.95 -5.01 -50.63
CA PRO A 158 9.00 -4.98 -49.52
C PRO A 158 8.52 -6.37 -49.07
N GLU A 159 8.37 -7.31 -49.99
CA GLU A 159 7.89 -8.67 -49.71
C GLU A 159 8.88 -9.51 -48.89
N SER A 160 10.18 -9.23 -49.02
CA SER A 160 11.23 -9.94 -48.28
C SER A 160 11.31 -9.55 -46.79
N LEU A 161 10.73 -8.40 -46.41
CA LEU A 161 10.72 -7.93 -45.02
C LEU A 161 9.84 -8.81 -44.12
N GLU A 162 8.72 -9.30 -44.63
CA GLU A 162 7.84 -10.19 -43.87
C GLU A 162 8.52 -11.52 -43.56
N VAL A 163 9.25 -12.08 -44.54
CA VAL A 163 10.05 -13.29 -44.34
C VAL A 163 11.14 -13.06 -43.29
N LEU A 164 11.82 -11.92 -43.36
CA LEU A 164 12.91 -11.59 -42.43
C LEU A 164 12.40 -11.31 -41.01
N HIS A 165 11.22 -10.70 -40.87
CA HIS A 165 10.54 -10.55 -39.57
C HIS A 165 10.10 -11.88 -38.98
N ASN A 166 9.53 -12.77 -39.79
CA ASN A 166 9.13 -14.10 -39.35
C ASN A 166 10.34 -14.93 -38.91
N PHE A 167 11.46 -14.83 -39.64
CA PHE A 167 12.73 -15.43 -39.26
C PHE A 167 13.25 -14.85 -37.93
N GLY A 168 13.25 -13.52 -37.78
CA GLY A 168 13.65 -12.86 -36.53
C GLY A 168 12.78 -13.25 -35.34
N ASN A 169 11.46 -13.38 -35.54
CA ASN A 169 10.52 -13.84 -34.52
C ASN A 169 10.80 -15.30 -34.11
N ALA A 170 11.04 -16.19 -35.07
CA ALA A 170 11.39 -17.58 -34.76
C ALA A 170 12.68 -17.68 -33.92
N LEU A 171 13.71 -16.93 -34.30
CA LEU A 171 14.98 -16.88 -33.58
C LEU A 171 14.81 -16.27 -32.17
N MET A 172 13.96 -15.25 -32.04
CA MET A 172 13.57 -14.69 -30.76
C MET A 172 12.85 -15.73 -29.88
N CYS A 173 11.87 -16.47 -30.40
CA CYS A 173 11.18 -17.53 -29.66
C CYS A 173 12.14 -18.62 -29.17
N VAL A 174 13.08 -19.05 -30.00
CA VAL A 174 14.13 -20.01 -29.60
C VAL A 174 14.99 -19.43 -28.49
N SER A 175 15.38 -18.15 -28.59
CA SER A 175 16.16 -17.47 -27.55
C SER A 175 15.45 -17.42 -26.20
N VAL A 176 14.14 -17.11 -26.19
CA VAL A 176 13.31 -17.12 -24.98
C VAL A 176 13.20 -18.54 -24.41
N ALA A 177 13.00 -19.55 -25.26
CA ALA A 177 12.92 -20.95 -24.81
C ALA A 177 14.24 -21.43 -24.17
N CYS A 178 15.40 -21.13 -24.80
CA CYS A 178 16.71 -21.44 -24.23
C CYS A 178 16.96 -20.69 -22.91
N TYR A 179 16.56 -19.41 -22.83
CA TYR A 179 16.63 -18.64 -21.58
C TYR A 179 15.78 -19.28 -20.48
N LEU A 180 14.51 -19.60 -20.76
CA LEU A 180 13.63 -20.25 -19.79
C LEU A 180 14.20 -21.59 -19.32
N TYR A 181 14.73 -22.40 -20.24
CA TYR A 181 15.38 -23.66 -19.90
C TYR A 181 16.58 -23.45 -18.95
N SER A 182 17.40 -22.43 -19.20
CA SER A 182 18.55 -22.10 -18.32
C SER A 182 18.13 -21.69 -16.90
N GLN A 183 16.89 -21.20 -16.72
CA GLN A 183 16.36 -20.81 -15.41
C GLN A 183 15.83 -21.99 -14.58
N VAL A 184 15.42 -23.09 -15.24
CA VAL A 184 14.80 -24.25 -14.57
C VAL A 184 15.66 -24.83 -13.43
N PRO A 185 16.98 -25.07 -13.59
CA PRO A 185 17.81 -25.58 -12.48
C PRO A 185 17.87 -24.63 -11.28
N SER A 186 17.85 -23.32 -11.53
CA SER A 186 17.87 -22.29 -10.48
C SER A 186 16.56 -22.25 -9.69
N LEU A 187 15.44 -22.59 -10.33
CA LEU A 187 14.13 -22.71 -9.69
C LEU A 187 14.06 -23.99 -8.87
N ILE A 188 14.50 -25.12 -9.43
CA ILE A 188 14.50 -26.42 -8.74
C ILE A 188 15.37 -26.38 -7.48
N SER A 189 16.58 -25.82 -7.57
CA SER A 189 17.46 -25.63 -6.40
C SER A 189 16.79 -24.76 -5.34
N PHE A 190 16.19 -23.64 -5.73
CA PHE A 190 15.47 -22.78 -4.79
C PHE A 190 14.27 -23.47 -4.12
N LEU A 191 13.48 -24.23 -4.86
CA LEU A 191 12.38 -25.02 -4.30
C LEU A 191 12.91 -26.05 -3.30
N LYS A 192 14.00 -26.73 -3.64
CA LYS A 192 14.65 -27.71 -2.77
C LYS A 192 15.17 -27.07 -1.48
N ASP A 193 15.90 -25.95 -1.59
CA ASP A 193 16.46 -25.24 -0.45
C ASP A 193 15.34 -24.72 0.46
N THR A 194 14.31 -24.10 -0.12
CA THR A 194 13.13 -23.62 0.63
C THR A 194 12.41 -24.77 1.32
N TYR A 195 12.24 -25.91 0.63
CA TYR A 195 11.62 -27.09 1.22
C TYR A 195 12.43 -27.63 2.41
N LEU A 196 13.74 -27.78 2.26
CA LEU A 196 14.62 -28.24 3.34
C LEU A 196 14.63 -27.26 4.51
N ASP A 197 14.70 -25.96 4.25
CA ASP A 197 14.64 -24.92 5.28
C ASP A 197 13.31 -24.95 6.02
N THR A 198 12.18 -25.05 5.31
CA THR A 198 10.86 -25.16 5.94
C THR A 198 10.72 -26.44 6.77
N LEU A 199 11.28 -27.56 6.31
CA LEU A 199 11.26 -28.82 7.04
C LEU A 199 12.12 -28.74 8.31
N LEU A 200 13.32 -28.16 8.24
CA LEU A 200 14.19 -27.93 9.40
C LEU A 200 13.55 -26.98 10.42
N LEU A 201 12.90 -25.92 9.95
CA LEU A 201 12.15 -24.98 10.80
C LEU A 201 10.95 -25.66 11.46
N THR A 202 10.25 -26.53 10.74
CA THR A 202 9.11 -27.30 11.28
C THR A 202 9.58 -28.28 12.34
N MET A 203 10.71 -28.98 12.13
CA MET A 203 11.27 -29.88 13.12
C MET A 203 11.75 -29.16 14.39
N ARG A 204 12.23 -27.91 14.25
CA ARG A 204 12.77 -27.12 15.38
C ARG A 204 11.69 -26.39 16.19
N PHE A 205 10.74 -25.73 15.52
CA PHE A 205 9.76 -24.86 16.15
C PHE A 205 8.32 -25.41 16.12
N GLY A 206 8.13 -26.59 15.52
CA GLY A 206 6.81 -27.17 15.29
C GLY A 206 5.99 -26.40 14.25
N TRP A 207 4.76 -26.87 14.03
CA TRP A 207 3.80 -26.24 13.11
C TRP A 207 3.43 -24.82 13.52
N ILE A 208 3.33 -24.56 14.83
CA ILE A 208 2.97 -23.24 15.36
C ILE A 208 4.06 -22.21 15.04
N GLY A 209 5.33 -22.57 15.22
CA GLY A 209 6.44 -21.67 14.87
C GLY A 209 6.49 -21.37 13.38
N LEU A 210 6.21 -22.36 12.52
CA LEU A 210 6.08 -22.15 11.09
C LEU A 210 4.93 -21.20 10.74
N MET A 211 3.77 -21.37 11.37
CA MET A 211 2.63 -20.45 11.18
C MET A 211 2.98 -19.03 11.63
N THR A 212 3.65 -18.85 12.77
CA THR A 212 4.11 -17.53 13.23
C THR A 212 5.11 -16.91 12.25
N LEU A 213 6.02 -17.68 11.66
CA LEU A 213 6.97 -17.18 10.65
C LEU A 213 6.27 -16.76 9.37
N PHE A 214 5.31 -17.55 8.88
CA PHE A 214 4.49 -17.17 7.73
C PHE A 214 3.65 -15.93 8.02
N TRP A 215 3.05 -15.86 9.21
CA TRP A 215 2.29 -14.70 9.66
C TRP A 215 3.15 -13.44 9.70
N ASN A 216 4.35 -13.50 10.26
CA ASN A 216 5.26 -12.36 10.33
C ASN A 216 5.79 -11.93 8.95
N LYS A 217 5.93 -12.87 8.00
CA LYS A 217 6.32 -12.54 6.61
C LYS A 217 5.19 -11.95 5.79
N LEU A 218 3.96 -12.43 5.99
CA LEU A 218 2.77 -11.97 5.27
C LEU A 218 2.27 -10.64 5.84
N PHE A 219 2.19 -10.55 7.17
CA PHE A 219 1.65 -9.43 7.91
C PHE A 219 2.74 -8.42 8.26
N VAL A 220 3.24 -7.72 7.23
CA VAL A 220 4.11 -6.57 7.43
C VAL A 220 3.26 -5.31 7.33
N PRO A 221 3.02 -4.58 8.44
CA PRO A 221 2.08 -3.45 8.47
C PRO A 221 2.38 -2.36 7.43
N THR A 222 3.65 -2.15 7.10
CA THR A 222 4.06 -1.15 6.10
C THR A 222 3.58 -1.49 4.69
N HIS A 223 3.46 -2.77 4.31
CA HIS A 223 2.90 -3.15 3.00
C HIS A 223 1.43 -2.76 2.89
N PHE A 224 0.66 -3.04 3.95
CA PHE A 224 -0.77 -2.71 4.03
C PHE A 224 -1.00 -1.20 4.03
N LEU A 225 -0.16 -0.42 4.72
CA LEU A 225 -0.24 1.04 4.71
C LEU A 225 -0.07 1.61 3.29
N VAL A 226 0.98 1.21 2.57
CA VAL A 226 1.25 1.71 1.20
C VAL A 226 0.14 1.27 0.24
N PHE A 227 -0.30 0.02 0.35
CA PHE A 227 -1.44 -0.50 -0.40
C PHE A 227 -2.70 0.34 -0.18
N TRP A 228 -3.08 0.59 1.08
CA TRP A 228 -4.24 1.40 1.42
C TRP A 228 -4.12 2.84 0.91
N LEU A 229 -2.95 3.47 1.03
CA LEU A 229 -2.74 4.85 0.56
C LEU A 229 -2.96 4.96 -0.96
N ILE A 230 -2.44 4.01 -1.74
CA ILE A 230 -2.65 3.99 -3.19
C ILE A 230 -4.13 3.84 -3.51
N GLU A 231 -4.81 2.88 -2.89
CA GLU A 231 -6.22 2.62 -3.15
C GLU A 231 -7.12 3.77 -2.70
N PHE A 232 -6.85 4.36 -1.53
CA PHE A 232 -7.55 5.55 -1.04
C PHE A 232 -7.36 6.74 -1.99
N CYS A 233 -6.14 6.98 -2.49
CA CYS A 233 -5.89 8.04 -3.48
C CYS A 233 -6.66 7.80 -4.78
N VAL A 234 -6.71 6.56 -5.28
CA VAL A 234 -7.49 6.21 -6.48
C VAL A 234 -8.98 6.47 -6.23
N LYS A 235 -9.54 5.99 -5.11
CA LYS A 235 -10.95 6.21 -4.75
C LYS A 235 -11.27 7.67 -4.44
N LEU A 236 -10.32 8.45 -3.97
CA LEU A 236 -10.47 9.88 -3.78
C LEU A 236 -10.51 10.60 -5.13
N ALA A 237 -9.62 10.24 -6.07
CA ALA A 237 -9.58 10.81 -7.40
C ALA A 237 -10.83 10.48 -8.23
N GLU A 238 -11.33 9.24 -8.14
CA GLU A 238 -12.60 8.82 -8.77
C GLU A 238 -13.78 9.65 -8.26
N SER A 239 -13.90 9.79 -6.93
CA SER A 239 -15.01 10.52 -6.30
C SER A 239 -14.88 12.05 -6.39
N TYR A 240 -13.68 12.59 -6.65
CA TYR A 240 -13.46 14.03 -6.78
C TYR A 240 -14.20 14.62 -7.99
N SER A 241 -14.35 13.83 -9.06
CA SER A 241 -14.98 14.30 -10.30
C SER A 241 -16.49 14.55 -10.18
N THR A 242 -17.17 13.98 -9.18
CA THR A 242 -18.65 14.01 -9.04
C THR A 242 -19.10 14.87 -7.85
N TRP A 243 -18.25 15.79 -7.41
CA TRP A 243 -18.32 16.26 -6.04
C TRP A 243 -18.99 17.62 -5.83
N GLU A 244 -20.04 17.63 -4.98
CA GLU A 244 -20.77 18.83 -4.54
C GLU A 244 -20.85 18.99 -3.00
N SER A 245 -20.35 18.01 -2.23
CA SER A 245 -20.51 17.94 -0.77
C SER A 245 -19.29 18.53 -0.02
N PRO A 246 -19.26 18.64 1.32
CA PRO A 246 -18.07 19.11 2.06
C PRO A 246 -16.98 18.04 2.21
N TRP A 247 -15.70 18.47 2.26
CA TRP A 247 -14.48 17.62 2.07
C TRP A 247 -14.40 16.39 2.97
N TYR A 248 -14.96 16.45 4.17
CA TYR A 248 -14.98 15.33 5.10
C TYR A 248 -15.96 14.21 4.68
N LEU A 249 -17.07 14.53 3.99
CA LEU A 249 -17.98 13.52 3.46
C LEU A 249 -17.35 12.80 2.25
N LEU A 250 -16.55 13.53 1.45
CA LEU A 250 -15.75 12.93 0.39
C LEU A 250 -14.77 11.90 0.97
N ALA A 251 -13.97 12.33 1.94
CA ALA A 251 -12.98 11.47 2.59
C ALA A 251 -13.64 10.24 3.22
N LEU A 252 -14.77 10.42 3.91
CA LEU A 252 -15.52 9.33 4.53
C LEU A 252 -16.13 8.37 3.50
N SER A 253 -16.69 8.89 2.41
CA SER A 253 -17.22 8.07 1.30
C SER A 253 -16.11 7.26 0.63
N SER A 254 -14.97 7.89 0.33
CA SER A 254 -13.81 7.20 -0.22
C SER A 254 -13.26 6.14 0.75
N ALA A 255 -13.14 6.45 2.05
CA ALA A 255 -12.73 5.47 3.06
C ALA A 255 -13.70 4.27 3.13
N SER A 256 -15.00 4.52 3.03
CA SER A 256 -16.03 3.47 2.99
C SER A 256 -15.97 2.63 1.70
N ASN A 257 -15.58 3.23 0.57
CA ASN A 257 -15.35 2.49 -0.67
C ASN A 257 -14.12 1.60 -0.60
N VAL A 258 -13.06 2.04 0.09
CA VAL A 258 -11.86 1.20 0.32
C VAL A 258 -12.22 0.00 1.18
N CYS A 259 -13.09 0.10 2.19
CA CYS A 259 -13.47 -1.03 3.06
C CYS A 259 -14.44 -2.06 2.41
N SER A 260 -14.29 -2.34 1.12
CA SER A 260 -15.13 -3.31 0.38
C SER A 260 -14.72 -4.77 0.61
N SER A 261 -13.47 -5.03 0.98
CA SER A 261 -12.92 -6.38 1.13
C SER A 261 -12.27 -6.59 2.50
N PRO A 262 -12.08 -7.84 2.95
CA PRO A 262 -11.36 -8.11 4.19
C PRO A 262 -9.89 -7.65 4.15
N VAL A 263 -9.24 -7.69 2.97
CA VAL A 263 -7.84 -7.29 2.82
C VAL A 263 -7.70 -5.78 2.99
N THR A 264 -8.59 -5.02 2.35
CA THR A 264 -8.63 -3.56 2.47
C THR A 264 -9.13 -3.10 3.84
N LEU A 265 -10.02 -3.87 4.48
CA LEU A 265 -10.43 -3.65 5.86
C LEU A 265 -9.24 -3.79 6.83
N VAL A 266 -8.47 -4.88 6.71
CA VAL A 266 -7.23 -5.05 7.47
C VAL A 266 -6.25 -3.91 7.18
N ALA A 267 -6.14 -3.48 5.92
CA ALA A 267 -5.29 -2.36 5.55
C ALA A 267 -5.75 -1.05 6.22
N SER A 268 -7.06 -0.78 6.25
CA SER A 268 -7.64 0.38 6.92
C SER A 268 -7.39 0.36 8.43
N SER A 269 -7.52 -0.80 9.07
CA SER A 269 -7.17 -1.00 10.48
C SER A 269 -5.70 -0.70 10.76
N VAL A 270 -4.79 -1.19 9.91
CA VAL A 270 -3.37 -0.88 10.03
C VAL A 270 -3.10 0.62 9.87
N THR A 271 -3.77 1.29 8.94
CA THR A 271 -3.61 2.73 8.75
C THR A 271 -4.08 3.52 9.96
N VAL A 272 -5.19 3.11 10.58
CA VAL A 272 -5.69 3.67 11.84
C VAL A 272 -4.69 3.44 12.97
N SER A 273 -4.07 2.26 13.08
CA SER A 273 -3.00 2.03 14.08
C SER A 273 -1.82 2.98 13.90
N TYR A 274 -1.40 3.21 12.65
CA TYR A 274 -0.32 4.15 12.36
C TYR A 274 -0.72 5.61 12.66
N LEU A 275 -1.96 6.00 12.36
CA LEU A 275 -2.48 7.31 12.73
C LEU A 275 -2.51 7.48 14.26
N ALA A 276 -2.94 6.45 14.99
CA ALA A 276 -2.93 6.45 16.46
C ALA A 276 -1.53 6.53 17.03
N TYR A 277 -0.58 5.77 16.49
CA TYR A 277 0.82 5.89 16.85
C TYR A 277 1.33 7.32 16.63
N LEU A 278 1.04 7.93 15.48
CA LEU A 278 1.48 9.29 15.16
C LEU A 278 0.84 10.33 16.09
N THR A 279 -0.44 10.19 16.44
CA THR A 279 -1.11 11.12 17.37
C THR A 279 -0.58 10.99 18.79
N LEU A 280 -0.33 9.77 19.28
CA LEU A 280 0.21 9.52 20.61
C LEU A 280 1.68 9.99 20.71
N SER A 281 2.48 9.69 19.69
CA SER A 281 3.87 10.16 19.59
C SER A 281 3.93 11.68 19.48
N GLY A 282 3.05 12.28 18.67
CA GLY A 282 2.89 13.74 18.55
C GLY A 282 2.50 14.39 19.87
N THR A 283 1.60 13.76 20.64
CA THR A 283 1.21 14.21 21.99
C THR A 283 2.42 14.22 22.93
N LYS A 284 3.17 13.11 22.99
CA LYS A 284 4.39 13.01 23.82
C LYS A 284 5.41 14.09 23.44
N ALA A 285 5.63 14.31 22.14
CA ALA A 285 6.55 15.31 21.63
C ALA A 285 6.10 16.74 21.96
N PHE A 286 4.78 17.02 21.86
CA PHE A 286 4.20 18.32 22.17
C PHE A 286 4.30 18.66 23.67
N LEU A 287 4.04 17.68 24.54
CA LEU A 287 4.11 17.86 26.00
C LEU A 287 5.54 18.05 26.51
N HIS A 288 6.50 17.23 26.05
CA HIS A 288 7.88 17.26 26.55
C HIS A 288 8.81 18.23 25.79
N GLY A 289 8.40 18.72 24.62
CA GLY A 289 9.20 19.67 23.82
C GLY A 289 10.48 19.09 23.22
N SER A 290 10.66 17.77 23.24
CA SER A 290 11.79 17.07 22.62
C SER A 290 11.31 15.91 21.76
N PHE A 291 11.78 15.87 20.50
CA PHE A 291 11.52 14.78 19.55
C PHE A 291 12.30 13.49 19.87
N THR A 292 13.12 13.47 20.92
CA THR A 292 13.98 12.32 21.29
C THR A 292 13.21 11.08 21.75
N PHE A 293 11.89 11.17 21.99
CA PHE A 293 11.04 10.06 22.45
C PHE A 293 10.28 9.32 21.33
N MET A 294 10.53 9.61 20.06
CA MET A 294 9.99 8.79 18.95
C MET A 294 10.57 7.36 18.88
N ASN A 295 11.50 7.01 19.76
CA ASN A 295 12.18 5.71 19.78
C ASN A 295 11.46 4.64 20.63
N ASP A 296 10.29 4.94 21.21
CA ASP A 296 9.43 3.90 21.77
C ASP A 296 8.97 2.98 20.63
N ASN A 297 9.15 1.67 20.83
CA ASN A 297 8.92 0.65 19.81
C ASN A 297 7.49 0.82 19.22
N PRO A 298 7.33 1.07 17.91
CA PRO A 298 6.05 1.38 17.29
C PRO A 298 5.03 0.23 17.40
N MET A 299 5.45 -0.95 17.85
CA MET A 299 4.63 -2.15 17.92
C MET A 299 3.62 -2.16 19.09
N HIS A 300 3.71 -1.25 20.06
CA HIS A 300 2.78 -1.23 21.22
C HIS A 300 1.90 0.02 21.33
N SER A 301 2.31 1.16 20.76
CA SER A 301 1.53 2.40 20.85
C SER A 301 0.66 2.54 19.59
N GLY A 302 -0.66 2.47 19.73
CA GLY A 302 -1.62 2.62 18.62
C GLY A 302 -2.20 1.32 18.03
N TRP A 303 -1.68 0.14 18.40
CA TRP A 303 -2.20 -1.15 17.90
C TRP A 303 -3.61 -1.44 18.41
N THR A 304 -3.90 -1.01 19.63
CA THR A 304 -5.21 -1.20 20.27
C THR A 304 -6.34 -0.61 19.44
N GLU A 305 -6.14 0.57 18.86
CA GLU A 305 -7.14 1.33 18.13
C GLU A 305 -7.40 0.78 16.73
N GLY A 306 -6.37 0.26 16.06
CA GLY A 306 -6.60 -0.48 14.81
C GLY A 306 -7.26 -1.84 15.06
N ILE A 307 -6.88 -2.56 16.14
CA ILE A 307 -7.53 -3.84 16.48
C ILE A 307 -9.01 -3.61 16.82
N THR A 308 -9.34 -2.58 17.59
CA THR A 308 -10.74 -2.26 17.90
C THR A 308 -11.52 -1.90 16.64
N MET A 309 -10.94 -1.11 15.71
CA MET A 309 -11.54 -0.84 14.41
C MET A 309 -11.84 -2.14 13.64
N LEU A 310 -10.85 -3.04 13.58
CA LEU A 310 -10.99 -4.31 12.85
C LEU A 310 -12.09 -5.19 13.46
N LEU A 311 -12.11 -5.32 14.79
CA LEU A 311 -13.11 -6.12 15.49
C LEU A 311 -14.52 -5.55 15.30
N LEU A 312 -14.71 -4.24 15.44
CA LEU A 312 -16.01 -3.59 15.24
C LEU A 312 -16.48 -3.70 13.77
N ALA A 313 -15.57 -3.56 12.81
CA ALA A 313 -15.92 -3.68 11.40
C ALA A 313 -16.27 -5.13 11.00
N LEU A 314 -15.58 -6.13 11.56
CA LEU A 314 -15.92 -7.54 11.37
C LEU A 314 -17.25 -7.89 12.05
N GLN A 315 -17.47 -7.43 13.27
CA GLN A 315 -18.70 -7.67 14.03
C GLN A 315 -19.94 -7.05 13.35
N THR A 316 -19.78 -5.88 12.74
CA THR A 316 -20.87 -5.19 12.03
C THR A 316 -21.09 -5.73 10.61
N GLY A 317 -20.24 -6.64 10.11
CA GLY A 317 -20.33 -7.14 8.74
C GLY A 317 -20.09 -6.05 7.70
N LEU A 318 -19.23 -5.07 7.99
CA LEU A 318 -19.07 -3.84 7.20
C LEU A 318 -18.83 -4.12 5.70
N THR A 319 -18.11 -5.19 5.37
CA THR A 319 -17.79 -5.58 3.99
C THR A 319 -19.01 -6.06 3.19
N GLU A 320 -20.06 -6.55 3.85
CA GLU A 320 -21.26 -7.10 3.20
C GLU A 320 -22.35 -6.02 2.97
N ILE A 321 -22.26 -4.91 3.70
CA ILE A 321 -23.24 -3.82 3.63
C ILE A 321 -23.05 -3.01 2.33
N LYS A 322 -24.15 -2.78 1.61
CA LYS A 322 -24.15 -1.94 0.39
C LYS A 322 -24.20 -0.45 0.76
N MET A 323 -23.66 0.41 -0.12
CA MET A 323 -23.85 1.86 0.03
C MET A 323 -25.33 2.25 -0.14
N PRO A 324 -25.84 3.27 0.58
CA PRO A 324 -25.10 4.24 1.42
C PRO A 324 -24.95 3.88 2.91
N SER A 325 -25.65 2.85 3.42
CA SER A 325 -25.65 2.52 4.86
C SER A 325 -24.27 2.13 5.39
N ARG A 326 -23.40 1.55 4.55
CA ARG A 326 -21.99 1.26 4.91
C ARG A 326 -21.22 2.50 5.38
N VAL A 327 -21.51 3.68 4.80
CA VAL A 327 -20.85 4.94 5.18
C VAL A 327 -21.21 5.33 6.61
N ALA A 328 -22.48 5.19 6.98
CA ALA A 328 -22.95 5.50 8.32
C ALA A 328 -22.36 4.55 9.37
N VAL A 329 -22.30 3.24 9.09
CA VAL A 329 -21.68 2.27 10.00
C VAL A 329 -20.17 2.52 10.15
N LEU A 330 -19.45 2.76 9.05
CA LEU A 330 -18.03 3.11 9.12
C LEU A 330 -17.80 4.39 9.93
N LEU A 331 -18.65 5.39 9.79
CA LEU A 331 -18.57 6.62 10.56
C LEU A 331 -18.67 6.34 12.07
N ILE A 332 -19.64 5.51 12.49
CA ILE A 332 -19.80 5.12 13.90
C ILE A 332 -18.54 4.40 14.40
N ILE A 333 -18.00 3.46 13.61
CA ILE A 333 -16.77 2.74 13.96
C ILE A 333 -15.58 3.69 14.11
N LEU A 334 -15.33 4.54 13.11
CA LEU A 334 -14.25 5.54 13.16
C LEU A 334 -14.41 6.48 14.34
N PHE A 335 -15.65 6.84 14.69
CA PHE A 335 -15.90 7.68 15.85
C PHE A 335 -15.56 6.98 17.18
N ILE A 336 -15.96 5.72 17.36
CA ILE A 336 -15.61 4.93 18.55
C ILE A 336 -14.08 4.85 18.68
N VAL A 337 -13.40 4.59 17.57
CA VAL A 337 -11.93 4.53 17.53
C VAL A 337 -11.33 5.89 17.86
N MET A 338 -11.83 6.99 17.30
CA MET A 338 -11.38 8.35 17.62
C MET A 338 -11.60 8.70 19.09
N SER A 339 -12.72 8.30 19.69
CA SER A 339 -12.97 8.47 21.13
C SER A 339 -11.95 7.70 21.97
N SER A 340 -11.67 6.45 21.60
CA SER A 340 -10.61 5.64 22.23
C SER A 340 -9.23 6.30 22.10
N MET A 341 -8.90 6.86 20.94
CA MET A 341 -7.64 7.57 20.72
C MET A 341 -7.54 8.82 21.62
N LEU A 342 -8.62 9.60 21.73
CA LEU A 342 -8.68 10.76 22.64
C LEU A 342 -8.51 10.34 24.10
N GLN A 343 -9.08 9.21 24.50
CA GLN A 343 -8.89 8.65 25.84
C GLN A 343 -7.43 8.28 26.11
N SER A 344 -6.76 7.61 25.18
CA SER A 344 -5.34 7.28 25.31
C SER A 344 -4.45 8.53 25.36
N VAL A 345 -4.84 9.58 24.64
CA VAL A 345 -4.18 10.89 24.72
C VAL A 345 -4.39 11.56 26.09
N LEU A 346 -5.59 11.47 26.66
CA LEU A 346 -5.90 11.96 28.01
C LEU A 346 -5.08 11.22 29.07
N GLU A 347 -5.01 9.89 29.00
CA GLU A 347 -4.25 9.05 29.93
C GLU A 347 -2.75 9.39 29.94
N ILE A 348 -2.19 9.78 28.80
CA ILE A 348 -0.79 10.28 28.72
C ILE A 348 -0.66 11.71 29.27
N THR A 349 -1.68 12.55 29.06
CA THR A 349 -1.66 13.97 29.42
C THR A 349 -1.86 14.18 30.93
N GLU A 350 -2.72 13.38 31.56
CA GLU A 350 -3.06 13.45 32.99
C GLU A 350 -1.84 13.45 33.93
N PRO A 351 -0.93 12.47 33.90
CA PRO A 351 0.22 12.47 34.80
C PRO A 351 1.17 13.64 34.54
N VAL A 352 1.26 14.14 33.30
CA VAL A 352 2.08 15.31 32.97
C VAL A 352 1.48 16.58 33.56
N VAL A 353 0.17 16.76 33.46
CA VAL A 353 -0.56 17.91 34.04
C VAL A 353 -0.41 17.91 35.56
N LEU A 354 -0.61 16.76 36.20
CA LEU A 354 -0.49 16.59 37.66
C LEU A 354 0.95 16.79 38.15
N ALA A 355 1.94 16.27 37.43
CA ALA A 355 3.35 16.51 37.75
C ALA A 355 3.72 17.99 37.59
N LEU A 356 3.18 18.65 36.56
CA LEU A 356 3.43 20.06 36.31
C LEU A 356 2.78 20.96 37.37
N SER A 357 1.60 20.59 37.88
CA SER A 357 0.96 21.32 38.99
C SER A 357 1.70 21.14 40.31
N ALA A 358 2.30 19.97 40.55
CA ALA A 358 3.14 19.74 41.73
C ALA A 358 4.51 20.42 41.61
N SER A 359 5.07 20.52 40.41
CA SER A 359 6.33 21.23 40.18
C SER A 359 6.09 22.74 40.17
N GLN A 360 6.60 23.47 41.16
CA GLN A 360 6.52 24.94 41.24
C GLN A 360 7.35 25.69 40.16
N SER A 361 7.49 25.13 38.96
CA SER A 361 8.32 25.70 37.90
C SER A 361 7.61 26.91 37.28
N ARG A 362 8.23 28.10 37.32
CA ARG A 362 7.68 29.34 36.70
C ARG A 362 7.73 29.37 35.16
N GLN A 363 8.03 28.26 34.49
CA GLN A 363 8.13 28.22 33.03
C GLN A 363 6.75 28.22 32.38
N VAL A 364 6.17 29.41 32.19
CA VAL A 364 4.84 29.64 31.58
C VAL A 364 4.66 28.89 30.25
N GLY A 365 5.73 28.72 29.47
CA GLY A 365 5.70 27.99 28.21
C GLY A 365 5.34 26.50 28.34
N ARG A 366 5.67 25.84 29.46
CA ARG A 366 5.26 24.44 29.71
C ARG A 366 3.79 24.36 30.10
N HIS A 367 3.35 25.27 30.97
CA HIS A 367 1.95 25.38 31.37
C HIS A 367 1.04 25.71 30.18
N LEU A 368 1.46 26.60 29.27
CA LEU A 368 0.68 26.96 28.08
C LEU A 368 0.53 25.78 27.10
N ARG A 369 1.59 24.96 26.91
CA ARG A 369 1.51 23.76 26.06
C ARG A 369 0.57 22.71 26.66
N SER A 370 0.71 22.44 27.96
CA SER A 370 -0.14 21.49 28.66
C SER A 370 -1.61 21.94 28.64
N LEU A 371 -1.88 23.21 28.94
CA LEU A 371 -3.22 23.79 28.90
C LEU A 371 -3.80 23.80 27.47
N GLY A 372 -2.97 24.08 26.46
CA GLY A 372 -3.34 23.99 25.05
C GLY A 372 -3.76 22.57 24.65
N MET A 373 -3.08 21.55 25.15
CA MET A 373 -3.44 20.15 24.93
C MET A 373 -4.78 19.80 25.57
N CYS A 374 -5.01 20.22 26.82
CA CYS A 374 -6.29 20.01 27.50
C CYS A 374 -7.44 20.77 26.81
N ALA A 375 -7.20 22.00 26.35
CA ALA A 375 -8.20 22.76 25.59
C ALA A 375 -8.56 22.07 24.27
N PHE A 376 -7.56 21.52 23.57
CA PHE A 376 -7.79 20.70 22.37
C PHE A 376 -8.63 19.46 22.69
N LEU A 377 -8.30 18.72 23.75
CA LEU A 377 -9.03 17.53 24.18
C LEU A 377 -10.51 17.79 24.55
N VAL A 378 -10.86 19.00 25.00
CA VAL A 378 -12.26 19.39 25.24
C VAL A 378 -12.95 19.85 23.95
N ALA A 379 -12.30 20.74 23.19
CA ALA A 379 -12.93 21.38 22.04
C ALA A 379 -13.15 20.42 20.87
N PHE A 380 -12.19 19.53 20.62
CA PHE A 380 -12.20 18.61 19.48
C PHE A 380 -13.37 17.60 19.49
N PRO A 381 -13.60 16.80 20.55
CA PRO A 381 -14.73 15.87 20.60
C PRO A 381 -16.09 16.59 20.54
N LEU A 382 -16.24 17.72 21.23
CA LEU A 382 -17.46 18.53 21.18
C LEU A 382 -17.72 19.07 19.76
N HIS A 383 -16.68 19.57 19.09
CA HIS A 383 -16.79 20.08 17.73
C HIS A 383 -17.22 18.99 16.74
N ILE A 384 -16.56 17.83 16.76
CA ILE A 384 -16.91 16.73 15.86
C ILE A 384 -18.34 16.27 16.12
N THR A 385 -18.71 16.11 17.39
CA THR A 385 -20.05 15.63 17.76
C THR A 385 -21.14 16.60 17.33
N TRP A 386 -20.91 17.91 17.47
CA TRP A 386 -21.83 18.93 16.97
C TRP A 386 -21.98 18.88 15.45
N ARG A 387 -20.89 18.72 14.71
CA ARG A 387 -20.97 18.57 13.24
C ARG A 387 -21.74 17.31 12.87
N LEU A 388 -21.51 16.20 13.56
CA LEU A 388 -22.21 14.94 13.32
C LEU A 388 -23.71 15.03 13.60
N SER A 389 -24.12 15.67 14.70
CA SER A 389 -25.54 15.81 15.06
C SER A 389 -26.32 16.71 14.09
N THR A 390 -25.64 17.61 13.39
CA THR A 390 -26.26 18.42 12.31
C THR A 390 -26.36 17.68 10.98
N LEU A 391 -25.54 16.64 10.75
CA LEU A 391 -25.45 15.92 9.49
C LEU A 391 -26.33 14.66 9.45
N PHE A 392 -26.46 13.98 10.58
CA PHE A 392 -27.17 12.70 10.67
C PHE A 392 -28.30 12.79 11.70
N PRO A 393 -29.42 12.07 11.48
CA PRO A 393 -30.46 11.93 12.50
C PRO A 393 -29.87 11.32 13.77
N ILE A 394 -30.37 11.76 14.92
CA ILE A 394 -29.92 11.27 16.23
C ILE A 394 -30.55 9.89 16.47
N ASP A 395 -29.88 8.86 15.97
CA ASP A 395 -30.21 7.46 16.24
C ASP A 395 -29.60 6.99 17.57
N PHE A 396 -30.01 5.79 18.00
CA PHE A 396 -29.48 5.13 19.21
C PHE A 396 -27.94 5.08 19.24
N TRP A 397 -27.30 4.72 18.13
CA TRP A 397 -25.84 4.66 18.01
C TRP A 397 -25.17 6.03 18.14
N MET A 398 -25.80 7.08 17.59
CA MET A 398 -25.33 8.45 17.70
C MET A 398 -25.46 8.98 19.13
N MET A 399 -26.47 8.51 19.89
CA MET A 399 -26.60 8.83 21.32
C MET A 399 -25.51 8.18 22.17
N ILE A 400 -25.14 6.93 21.91
CA ILE A 400 -23.99 6.26 22.58
C ILE A 400 -22.71 7.06 22.33
N VAL A 401 -22.49 7.45 21.08
CA VAL A 401 -21.37 8.27 20.60
C VAL A 401 -21.32 9.63 21.32
N LEU A 402 -22.44 10.35 21.35
CA LEU A 402 -22.57 11.65 22.02
C LEU A 402 -22.26 11.54 23.52
N SER A 403 -22.78 10.50 24.19
CA SER A 403 -22.54 10.26 25.62
C SER A 403 -21.05 10.05 25.92
N SER A 404 -20.36 9.23 25.12
CA SER A 404 -18.92 8.99 25.27
C SER A 404 -18.09 10.28 25.09
N CYS A 405 -18.44 11.13 24.13
CA CYS A 405 -17.74 12.40 23.91
C CYS A 405 -18.00 13.45 24.99
N ILE A 406 -19.21 13.49 25.56
CA ILE A 406 -19.50 14.32 26.73
C ILE A 406 -18.70 13.83 27.92
N LEU A 407 -18.65 12.51 28.16
CA LEU A 407 -17.91 11.92 29.27
C LEU A 407 -16.41 12.24 29.20
N THR A 408 -15.78 12.06 28.04
CA THR A 408 -14.36 12.39 27.83
C THR A 408 -14.08 13.89 28.05
N SER A 409 -14.96 14.76 27.55
CA SER A 409 -14.84 16.21 27.78
C SER A 409 -14.97 16.57 29.26
N LEU A 410 -15.91 15.96 29.98
CA LEU A 410 -16.09 16.17 31.42
C LEU A 410 -14.88 15.69 32.22
N GLN A 411 -14.27 14.56 31.85
CA GLN A 411 -13.04 14.09 32.49
C GLN A 411 -11.89 15.09 32.35
N VAL A 412 -11.70 15.67 31.15
CA VAL A 412 -10.66 16.69 30.91
C VAL A 412 -10.94 17.97 31.70
N VAL A 413 -12.21 18.39 31.79
CA VAL A 413 -12.60 19.55 32.62
C VAL A 413 -12.31 19.29 34.09
N GLY A 414 -12.60 18.08 34.60
CA GLY A 414 -12.24 17.68 35.97
C GLY A 414 -10.73 17.78 36.23
N LEU A 415 -9.91 17.29 35.30
CA LEU A 415 -8.45 17.42 35.36
C LEU A 415 -7.99 18.88 35.36
N LEU A 416 -8.62 19.74 34.54
CA LEU A 416 -8.33 21.18 34.51
C LEU A 416 -8.68 21.90 35.82
N VAL A 417 -9.79 21.52 36.47
CA VAL A 417 -10.18 22.07 37.76
C VAL A 417 -9.15 21.70 38.83
N ILE A 418 -8.75 20.42 38.90
CA ILE A 418 -7.72 19.94 39.82
C ILE A 418 -6.40 20.70 39.59
N TYR A 419 -5.98 20.82 38.34
CA TYR A 419 -4.80 21.59 37.97
C TYR A 419 -4.90 23.06 38.41
N GLY A 420 -6.05 23.71 38.17
CA GLY A 420 -6.29 25.10 38.57
C GLY A 420 -6.22 25.30 40.07
N LEU A 421 -6.77 24.37 40.86
CA LEU A 421 -6.70 24.39 42.32
C LEU A 421 -5.26 24.28 42.82
N PHE A 422 -4.45 23.37 42.28
CA PHE A 422 -3.04 23.24 42.67
C PHE A 422 -2.19 24.45 42.27
N VAL A 423 -2.43 25.04 41.09
CA VAL A 423 -1.74 26.27 40.69
C VAL A 423 -2.13 27.44 41.59
N TYR A 424 -3.40 27.53 41.98
CA TYR A 424 -3.88 28.55 42.91
C TYR A 424 -3.25 28.39 44.30
N ASP A 425 -3.21 27.17 44.85
CA ASP A 425 -2.55 26.85 46.11
C ASP A 425 -1.05 27.21 46.05
N ALA A 426 -0.37 26.90 44.94
CA ALA A 426 1.04 27.25 44.74
C ALA A 426 1.30 28.76 44.61
N TRP A 427 0.29 29.57 44.27
CA TRP A 427 0.39 31.04 44.24
C TRP A 427 0.07 31.68 45.60
N GLN A 428 -0.61 30.97 46.49
CA GLN A 428 -0.89 31.44 47.84
C GLN A 428 0.40 31.38 48.68
N THR A 429 0.82 32.54 49.19
CA THR A 429 2.07 32.69 49.96
C THR A 429 1.91 32.50 51.47
N GLU A 430 0.67 32.46 51.99
CA GLU A 430 0.41 32.27 53.43
C GLU A 430 0.02 30.81 53.71
N PRO A 431 0.73 30.10 54.60
CA PRO A 431 0.33 28.77 55.03
C PRO A 431 -0.96 28.86 55.84
N TRP A 432 -1.89 27.94 55.58
CA TRP A 432 -3.18 27.78 56.27
C TRP A 432 -3.06 27.71 57.81
N GLU A 433 -1.88 27.37 58.31
CA GLU A 433 -1.54 27.27 59.73
C GLU A 433 -1.28 28.62 60.42
N ALA A 434 -1.18 29.73 59.67
CA ALA A 434 -0.90 31.05 60.25
C ALA A 434 -2.14 31.78 60.80
N CYS A 435 -3.34 31.19 60.69
CA CYS A 435 -4.59 31.75 61.23
C CYS A 435 -5.21 30.95 62.39
N ALA A 436 -4.45 30.05 63.04
CA ALA A 436 -4.87 29.36 64.25
C ALA A 436 -4.16 29.92 65.51
#